data_AF-A0A2A6EC99-F1
#
_entry.id   AF-A0A2A6EC99-F1
#
_cell.length_a   1.000
_cell.length_b   1.000
_cell.length_c   1.000
_cell.angle_alpha   90.00
_cell.angle_beta   90.00
_cell.angle_gamma   90.00
#
_symmetry.space_group_name_H-M   'P 1'
#
loop_
_entity.id
_entity.type
_entity.pdbx_description
1 polymer ?
#
loop_
_entity_poly.entity_id
_entity_poly.type
_entity_poly.pdbx_seq_one_letter_code
_entity_poly.pdbx_strand_id
1 'polypeptide(L)'
;HAAGGVIERAEVTALRSLEDGVEVVTADGGMRRAAKVVLAAGAFSQRIARTIGENIPLETERGYNTTLPADAFDLRTQVTFGGHGFVVTRLSTGIRVGGAAELGGLQRAPNFRRSEAMLKKAQAFLPGLKPGGGVQWMGFRPSLPDSLPAIGYA
;
A
#
# COMPACT_ATOMS: atom_id res chain seq x y z
N HIS A 1 6.69 30.99 13.62
CA HIS A 1 7.83 30.65 12.76
C HIS A 1 7.56 29.30 12.12
N ALA A 2 7.28 29.24 10.82
CA ALA A 2 7.28 27.97 10.10
C ALA A 2 8.75 27.56 9.97
N ALA A 3 9.21 26.63 10.80
CA ALA A 3 10.50 25.99 10.60
C ALA A 3 10.40 25.22 9.29
N GLY A 4 10.94 25.80 8.21
CA GLY A 4 10.81 25.25 6.86
C GLY A 4 11.45 23.86 6.73
N GLY A 5 11.17 23.20 5.60
CA GLY A 5 11.79 21.94 5.21
C GLY A 5 11.96 21.89 3.69
N VAL A 6 12.81 20.98 3.21
CA VAL A 6 13.01 20.73 1.77
C VAL A 6 12.34 19.40 1.41
N ILE A 7 11.61 19.39 0.31
CA ILE A 7 11.08 18.16 -0.27
C ILE A 7 12.00 17.77 -1.44
N GLU A 8 12.63 16.61 -1.31
CA GLU A 8 13.47 16.04 -2.35
C GLU A 8 12.83 14.75 -2.89
N ARG A 9 12.97 14.52 -4.19
CA ARG A 9 12.59 13.25 -4.81
C ARG A 9 13.84 12.41 -5.01
N ALA A 10 14.02 11.40 -4.15
CA ALA A 10 15.10 10.44 -4.27
C ALA A 10 14.61 9.05 -3.80
N GLU A 11 15.15 7.99 -4.41
CA GLU A 11 14.93 6.62 -3.95
C GLU A 11 15.98 6.29 -2.89
N VAL A 12 15.57 6.12 -1.64
CA VAL A 12 16.46 5.68 -0.56
C VAL A 12 16.63 4.16 -0.63
N THR A 13 17.88 3.70 -0.67
CA THR A 13 18.21 2.27 -0.76
C THR A 13 18.81 1.73 0.53
N ALA A 14 19.45 2.58 1.34
CA ALA A 14 20.06 2.18 2.60
C ALA A 14 20.14 3.34 3.61
N LEU A 15 20.31 2.97 4.86
CA LEU A 15 20.73 3.83 5.96
C LEU A 15 22.08 3.32 6.49
N ARG A 16 22.87 4.23 7.05
CA ARG A 16 24.06 3.89 7.83
C ARG A 16 24.04 4.68 9.14
N SER A 17 24.23 3.98 10.25
CA SER A 17 24.40 4.62 11.56
C SER A 17 25.77 5.28 11.63
N LEU A 18 25.80 6.55 12.03
CA LEU A 18 27.01 7.32 12.33
C LEU A 18 27.06 7.61 13.84
N GLU A 19 28.18 8.10 14.36
CA GLU A 19 28.30 8.48 15.78
C GLU A 19 27.36 9.64 16.14
N ASP A 20 27.15 10.60 15.22
CA ASP A 20 26.39 11.83 15.44
C ASP A 20 25.10 11.92 14.57
N GLY A 21 24.65 10.80 14.01
CA GLY A 21 23.41 10.77 13.25
C GLY A 21 23.27 9.57 12.30
N VAL A 22 22.62 9.80 11.18
CA VAL A 22 22.31 8.80 10.17
C VAL A 22 22.66 9.34 8.79
N GLU A 23 23.33 8.52 8.00
CA GLU A 23 23.52 8.76 6.57
C GLU A 23 22.45 8.02 5.78
N VAL A 24 21.71 8.75 4.96
CA VAL A 24 20.71 8.25 4.02
C VAL A 24 21.40 8.08 2.66
N VAL A 25 21.39 6.86 2.13
CA VAL A 25 22.00 6.53 0.83
C VAL A 25 20.90 6.40 -0.21
N THR A 26 21.05 7.10 -1.34
CA THR A 26 20.09 7.09 -2.44
C THR A 26 20.57 6.24 -3.62
N ALA A 27 19.63 5.75 -4.44
CA ALA A 27 19.91 4.85 -5.56
C ALA A 27 20.85 5.45 -6.62
N ASP A 28 20.86 6.76 -6.77
CA ASP A 28 21.73 7.52 -7.66
C ASP A 28 23.15 7.75 -7.09
N GLY A 29 23.47 7.15 -5.95
CA GLY A 29 24.76 7.31 -5.26
C GLY A 29 24.84 8.55 -4.38
N GLY A 30 23.78 9.35 -4.30
CA GLY A 30 23.69 10.48 -3.38
C GLY A 30 23.69 10.06 -1.91
N MET A 31 24.11 11.00 -1.06
CA MET A 31 24.09 10.83 0.39
C MET A 31 23.51 12.08 1.06
N ARG A 32 22.74 11.89 2.13
CA ARG A 32 22.25 12.96 3.01
C ARG A 32 22.54 12.59 4.45
N ARG A 33 23.02 13.55 5.24
CA ARG A 33 23.20 13.37 6.68
C ARG A 33 22.07 14.04 7.43
N ALA A 34 21.57 13.36 8.45
CA ALA A 34 20.57 13.91 9.36
C ALA A 34 20.86 13.42 10.78
N ALA A 35 20.59 14.26 11.77
CA ALA A 35 20.72 13.85 13.17
C ALA A 35 19.73 12.72 13.54
N LYS A 36 18.57 12.66 12.88
CA LYS A 36 17.54 11.63 13.04
C LYS A 36 16.85 11.34 11.71
N VAL A 37 16.41 10.10 11.54
CA VAL A 37 15.62 9.65 10.38
C VAL A 37 14.34 8.97 10.88
N VAL A 38 13.21 9.28 10.24
CA VAL A 38 11.95 8.52 10.40
C VAL A 38 11.75 7.68 9.15
N LEU A 39 11.75 6.37 9.30
CA LEU A 39 11.52 5.44 8.19
C LEU A 39 10.02 5.18 8.02
N ALA A 40 9.42 5.79 7.00
CA ALA A 40 7.99 5.69 6.69
C ALA A 40 7.74 5.21 5.25
N ALA A 41 8.54 4.28 4.76
CA ALA A 41 8.52 3.81 3.36
C ALA A 41 7.50 2.69 3.08
N GLY A 42 6.48 2.53 3.93
CA GLY A 42 5.44 1.50 3.79
C GLY A 42 6.01 0.09 3.64
N ALA A 43 5.55 -0.65 2.63
CA ALA A 43 5.98 -2.03 2.34
C ALA A 43 7.48 -2.17 2.01
N PHE A 44 8.18 -1.07 1.71
CA PHE A 44 9.62 -1.06 1.43
C PHE A 44 10.48 -0.85 2.68
N SER A 45 9.88 -0.48 3.82
CA SER A 45 10.61 -0.09 5.04
C SER A 45 11.53 -1.21 5.53
N GLN A 46 11.11 -2.47 5.50
CA GLN A 46 11.94 -3.60 5.92
C GLN A 46 13.26 -3.70 5.15
N ARG A 47 13.27 -3.40 3.84
CA ARG A 47 14.50 -3.47 3.03
C ARG A 47 15.52 -2.43 3.50
N ILE A 48 15.04 -1.24 3.83
CA ILE A 48 15.88 -0.13 4.30
C ILE A 48 16.31 -0.37 5.75
N ALA A 49 15.40 -0.75 6.65
CA ALA A 49 15.68 -1.00 8.07
C ALA A 49 16.79 -2.06 8.27
N ARG A 50 16.78 -3.13 7.46
CA ARG A 50 17.80 -4.19 7.52
C ARG A 50 19.23 -3.69 7.30
N THR A 51 19.41 -2.56 6.62
CA THR A 51 20.75 -2.00 6.34
C THR A 51 21.46 -1.47 7.59
N ILE A 52 20.71 -1.20 8.66
CA ILE A 52 21.23 -0.84 10.00
C ILE A 52 21.03 -1.95 11.03
N GLY A 53 20.72 -3.18 10.59
CA GLY A 53 20.56 -4.35 11.48
C GLY A 53 19.14 -4.57 12.00
N GLU A 54 18.18 -3.68 11.71
CA GLU A 54 16.81 -3.80 12.19
C GLU A 54 16.00 -4.85 11.43
N ASN A 55 15.50 -5.85 12.14
CA ASN A 55 14.73 -6.95 11.58
C ASN A 55 13.24 -6.84 11.92
N ILE A 56 12.54 -5.96 11.18
CA ILE A 56 11.08 -5.84 11.26
C ILE A 56 10.44 -7.04 10.52
N PRO A 57 9.56 -7.84 11.13
CA PRO A 57 8.90 -9.00 10.50
C PRO A 57 7.76 -8.57 9.56
N LEU A 58 8.04 -7.57 8.70
CA LEU A 58 7.11 -7.02 7.74
C LEU A 58 7.00 -7.96 6.54
N GLU A 59 5.78 -8.30 6.16
CA GLU A 59 5.47 -8.93 4.88
C GLU A 59 4.64 -7.97 4.02
N THR A 60 4.71 -8.14 2.71
CA THR A 60 3.89 -7.40 1.75
C THR A 60 2.72 -8.25 1.28
N GLU A 61 1.55 -7.93 1.79
CA GLU A 61 0.29 -8.42 1.24
C GLU A 61 -0.11 -7.56 0.02
N ARG A 62 -0.55 -8.22 -1.05
CA ARG A 62 -0.98 -7.57 -2.29
C ARG A 62 -2.49 -7.51 -2.37
N GLY A 63 -3.04 -6.31 -2.27
CA GLY A 63 -4.48 -6.05 -2.34
C GLY A 63 -4.96 -5.73 -3.73
N TYR A 64 -5.97 -6.45 -4.21
CA TYR A 64 -6.50 -6.33 -5.57
C TYR A 64 -7.84 -5.61 -5.60
N ASN A 65 -8.00 -4.72 -6.58
CA ASN A 65 -9.15 -3.85 -6.69
C ASN A 65 -9.56 -3.67 -8.15
N THR A 66 -10.85 -3.39 -8.38
CA THR A 66 -11.35 -2.80 -9.61
C THR A 66 -12.08 -1.51 -9.26
N THR A 67 -11.68 -0.40 -9.89
CA THR A 67 -12.36 0.90 -9.74
C THR A 67 -13.16 1.18 -11.00
N LEU A 68 -14.47 1.15 -10.88
CA LEU A 68 -15.45 1.40 -11.93
C LEU A 68 -15.77 2.90 -12.01
N PRO A 69 -16.33 3.37 -13.14
CA PRO A 69 -16.89 4.71 -13.26
C PRO A 69 -17.89 5.05 -12.14
N ALA A 70 -18.03 6.33 -11.83
CA ALA A 70 -18.89 6.79 -10.73
C ALA A 70 -20.38 6.48 -10.94
N ASP A 71 -20.82 6.30 -12.19
CA ASP A 71 -22.19 5.97 -12.59
C ASP A 71 -22.42 4.46 -12.78
N ALA A 72 -21.46 3.63 -12.35
CA ALA A 72 -21.56 2.18 -12.44
C ALA A 72 -22.65 1.60 -11.53
N PHE A 73 -23.00 2.31 -10.45
CA PHE A 73 -24.06 1.95 -9.50
C PHE A 73 -24.46 3.16 -8.63
N ASP A 74 -25.73 3.28 -8.19
CA ASP A 74 -26.13 4.33 -7.23
C ASP A 74 -25.74 3.93 -5.79
N LEU A 75 -24.42 3.81 -5.54
CA LEU A 75 -23.90 3.45 -4.23
C LEU A 75 -23.90 4.67 -3.29
N ARG A 76 -24.78 4.67 -2.29
CA ARG A 76 -24.91 5.82 -1.36
C ARG A 76 -23.94 5.78 -0.18
N THR A 77 -23.48 4.60 0.20
CA THR A 77 -22.54 4.38 1.31
C THR A 77 -21.66 3.16 1.02
N GLN A 78 -20.57 3.02 1.75
CA GLN A 78 -19.76 1.80 1.71
C GLN A 78 -20.58 0.60 2.17
N VAL A 79 -20.45 -0.52 1.46
CA VAL A 79 -21.07 -1.80 1.83
C VAL A 79 -20.00 -2.86 1.96
N THR A 80 -19.96 -3.51 3.12
CA THR A 80 -19.00 -4.58 3.44
C THR A 80 -19.71 -5.92 3.41
N PHE A 81 -19.22 -6.83 2.57
CA PHE A 81 -19.71 -8.20 2.46
C PHE A 81 -18.79 -9.15 3.24
N GLY A 82 -18.86 -9.07 4.57
CA GLY A 82 -17.92 -9.74 5.48
C GLY A 82 -17.79 -11.25 5.23
N GLY A 83 -18.92 -11.96 5.09
CA GLY A 83 -18.94 -13.39 4.78
C GLY A 83 -18.41 -13.76 3.38
N HIS A 84 -18.16 -12.78 2.51
CA HIS A 84 -17.67 -12.98 1.16
C HIS A 84 -16.28 -12.36 0.91
N GLY A 85 -15.73 -11.65 1.90
CA GLY A 85 -14.36 -11.11 1.87
C GLY A 85 -14.16 -9.93 0.91
N PHE A 86 -15.19 -9.12 0.65
CA PHE A 86 -15.07 -7.95 -0.22
C PHE A 86 -15.87 -6.75 0.28
N VAL A 87 -15.50 -5.58 -0.22
CA VAL A 87 -16.13 -4.29 0.08
C VAL A 87 -16.38 -3.56 -1.22
N VAL A 88 -17.50 -2.84 -1.29
CA VAL A 88 -17.79 -1.88 -2.35
C VAL A 88 -17.84 -0.48 -1.74
N THR A 89 -16.95 0.40 -2.21
CA THR A 89 -16.76 1.74 -1.65
C THR A 89 -16.94 2.81 -2.72
N ARG A 90 -17.66 3.89 -2.40
CA ARG A 90 -17.72 5.09 -3.23
C ARG A 90 -16.53 5.99 -2.93
N LEU A 91 -15.79 6.36 -3.96
CA LEU A 91 -14.62 7.24 -3.91
C LEU A 91 -14.83 8.44 -4.83
N SER A 92 -14.03 9.49 -4.65
CA SER A 92 -14.00 10.62 -5.60
C SER A 92 -13.61 10.19 -7.02
N THR A 93 -12.93 9.06 -7.17
CA THR A 93 -12.47 8.50 -8.44
C THR A 93 -13.40 7.42 -9.02
N GLY A 94 -14.53 7.13 -8.38
CA GLY A 94 -15.50 6.14 -8.85
C GLY A 94 -15.94 5.12 -7.80
N ILE A 95 -16.41 3.96 -8.24
CA ILE A 95 -16.88 2.89 -7.35
C ILE A 95 -15.85 1.77 -7.31
N ARG A 96 -15.32 1.48 -6.13
CA ARG A 96 -14.26 0.48 -5.95
C ARG A 96 -14.82 -0.82 -5.38
N VAL A 97 -14.59 -1.91 -6.09
CA VAL A 97 -14.71 -3.27 -5.56
C VAL A 97 -13.32 -3.75 -5.17
N GLY A 98 -13.14 -4.11 -3.90
CA GLY A 98 -11.86 -4.59 -3.38
C GLY A 98 -12.05 -5.65 -2.30
N GLY A 99 -10.96 -6.30 -1.90
CA GLY A 99 -10.96 -7.25 -0.78
C GLY A 99 -10.09 -8.48 -1.01
N ALA A 100 -9.87 -8.87 -2.27
CA ALA A 100 -8.96 -9.96 -2.56
C ALA A 100 -7.52 -9.59 -2.23
N ALA A 101 -6.81 -10.54 -1.63
CA ALA A 101 -5.46 -10.40 -1.14
C ALA A 101 -4.61 -11.62 -1.46
N GLU A 102 -3.29 -11.46 -1.43
CA GLU A 102 -2.34 -12.57 -1.30
C GLU A 102 -1.02 -12.13 -0.69
N LEU A 103 -0.34 -13.05 0.00
CA LEU A 103 1.06 -12.90 0.32
C LEU A 103 1.87 -13.11 -0.96
N GLY A 104 2.61 -12.09 -1.39
CA GLY A 104 3.36 -12.19 -2.62
C GLY A 104 4.53 -11.22 -2.76
N GLY A 105 4.93 -10.56 -1.68
CA GLY A 105 6.08 -9.68 -1.69
C GLY A 105 5.93 -8.50 -2.65
N LEU A 106 7.06 -7.83 -2.88
CA LEU A 106 7.14 -6.60 -3.68
C LEU A 106 7.36 -6.83 -5.18
N GLN A 107 7.76 -8.03 -5.60
CA GLN A 107 8.35 -8.25 -6.94
C GLN A 107 7.50 -9.15 -7.85
N ARG A 108 6.62 -9.99 -7.28
CA ARG A 108 5.79 -10.87 -8.10
C ARG A 108 4.83 -10.06 -8.96
N ALA A 109 4.61 -10.50 -10.19
CA ALA A 109 3.62 -9.90 -11.08
C ALA A 109 2.20 -9.96 -10.48
N PRO A 110 1.34 -8.95 -10.73
CA PRO A 110 -0.05 -8.97 -10.28
C PRO A 110 -0.85 -10.14 -10.87
N ASN A 111 -1.77 -10.70 -10.06
CA ASN A 111 -2.74 -11.71 -10.49
C ASN A 111 -4.17 -11.13 -10.45
N PHE A 112 -4.58 -10.48 -11.54
CA PHE A 112 -5.87 -9.79 -11.62
C PHE A 112 -7.11 -10.69 -11.64
N ARG A 113 -6.94 -12.01 -11.78
CA ARG A 113 -8.03 -12.98 -11.57
C ARG A 113 -8.67 -12.82 -10.18
N ARG A 114 -7.89 -12.33 -9.20
CA ARG A 114 -8.36 -12.01 -7.85
C ARG A 114 -9.37 -10.85 -7.83
N SER A 115 -9.07 -9.73 -8.49
CA SER A 115 -10.01 -8.62 -8.62
C SER A 115 -11.24 -8.99 -9.46
N GLU A 116 -11.05 -9.77 -10.53
CA GLU A 116 -12.16 -10.25 -11.37
C GLU A 116 -13.15 -11.11 -10.58
N ALA A 117 -12.64 -12.00 -9.73
CA ALA A 117 -13.47 -12.82 -8.86
C ALA A 117 -14.32 -11.96 -7.90
N MET A 118 -13.76 -10.86 -7.37
CA MET A 118 -14.51 -9.96 -6.49
C MET A 118 -15.56 -9.15 -7.27
N LEU A 119 -15.22 -8.65 -8.46
CA LEU A 119 -16.18 -7.93 -9.31
C LEU A 119 -17.35 -8.84 -9.72
N LYS A 120 -17.06 -10.09 -10.08
CA LYS A 120 -18.09 -11.09 -10.39
C LYS A 120 -19.01 -11.36 -9.19
N LYS A 121 -18.44 -11.48 -7.98
CA LYS A 121 -19.25 -11.58 -6.75
C LYS A 121 -20.11 -10.34 -6.53
N ALA A 122 -19.54 -9.13 -6.69
CA ALA A 122 -20.27 -7.89 -6.50
C ALA A 122 -21.49 -7.78 -7.44
N GLN A 123 -21.38 -8.21 -8.69
CA GLN A 123 -22.52 -8.24 -9.63
C GLN A 123 -23.66 -9.13 -9.14
N ALA A 124 -23.36 -10.24 -8.45
CA ALA A 124 -24.38 -11.12 -7.91
C ALA A 124 -25.14 -10.51 -6.71
N PHE A 125 -24.50 -9.61 -5.96
CA PHE A 125 -25.09 -8.93 -4.80
C PHE A 125 -25.72 -7.58 -5.12
N LEU A 126 -25.31 -6.94 -6.22
CA LEU A 126 -25.74 -5.59 -6.60
C LEU A 126 -26.42 -5.63 -7.98
N PRO A 127 -27.71 -6.01 -8.06
CA PRO A 127 -28.46 -6.00 -9.31
C PRO A 127 -28.42 -4.60 -9.95
N GLY A 128 -27.95 -4.51 -11.20
CA GLY A 128 -27.78 -3.25 -11.92
C GLY A 128 -26.38 -2.63 -11.85
N LEU A 129 -25.44 -3.26 -11.14
CA LEU A 129 -24.02 -2.88 -11.21
C LEU A 129 -23.51 -3.05 -12.64
N LYS A 130 -23.01 -1.96 -13.24
CA LYS A 130 -22.36 -1.96 -14.55
C LYS A 130 -20.87 -2.26 -14.39
N PRO A 131 -20.35 -3.40 -14.87
CA PRO A 131 -18.96 -3.78 -14.62
C PRO A 131 -17.95 -3.25 -15.66
N GLY A 132 -18.44 -2.57 -16.70
CA GLY A 132 -17.60 -2.04 -17.79
C GLY A 132 -16.82 -0.79 -17.38
N GLY A 133 -15.75 -0.49 -18.12
CA GLY A 133 -14.96 0.73 -17.95
C GLY A 133 -14.11 0.78 -16.67
N GLY A 134 -13.97 -0.34 -15.95
CA GLY A 134 -13.20 -0.42 -14.73
C GLY A 134 -11.69 -0.52 -14.95
N VAL A 135 -10.92 0.12 -14.08
CA VAL A 135 -9.45 -0.04 -14.01
C VAL A 135 -9.11 -1.02 -12.89
N GLN A 136 -8.40 -2.09 -13.26
CA GLN A 136 -7.83 -3.04 -12.31
C GLN A 136 -6.49 -2.52 -11.81
N TRP A 137 -6.25 -2.65 -10.49
CA TRP A 137 -4.97 -2.29 -9.90
C TRP A 137 -4.71 -3.10 -8.62
N MET A 138 -3.44 -3.15 -8.25
CA MET A 138 -2.96 -3.83 -7.04
C MET A 138 -2.12 -2.86 -6.22
N GLY A 139 -2.28 -2.90 -4.90
CA GLY A 139 -1.48 -2.12 -3.96
C GLY A 139 -0.79 -3.00 -2.93
N PHE A 140 0.32 -2.51 -2.40
CA PHE A 140 1.08 -3.16 -1.34
C PHE A 140 0.58 -2.74 0.04
N ARG A 141 0.27 -3.72 0.89
CA ARG A 141 -0.10 -3.52 2.29
C ARG A 141 1.06 -3.96 3.18
N PRO A 142 1.69 -3.03 3.93
CA PRO A 142 2.69 -3.37 4.93
C PRO A 142 2.00 -4.11 6.08
N SER A 143 2.28 -5.41 6.23
CA SER A 143 1.58 -6.27 7.17
C SER A 143 2.55 -6.87 8.18
N LEU A 144 2.24 -6.70 9.46
CA LEU A 144 2.92 -7.38 10.57
C LEU A 144 2.08 -8.56 11.06
N PRO A 145 2.69 -9.58 11.71
CA PRO A 145 1.97 -10.76 12.19
C PRO A 145 0.81 -10.43 13.15
N ASP A 146 0.94 -9.35 13.93
CA ASP A 146 -0.06 -8.86 14.87
C ASP A 146 -0.97 -7.77 14.27
N SER A 147 -0.76 -7.38 13.00
CA SER A 147 -1.45 -6.32 12.28
C SER A 147 -1.31 -4.90 12.86
N LEU A 148 -0.40 -4.69 13.83
CA LEU A 148 -0.13 -3.36 14.39
C LEU A 148 0.97 -2.65 13.60
N PRO A 149 1.05 -1.30 13.62
CA PRO A 149 2.18 -0.58 13.04
C PRO A 149 3.43 -0.71 13.93
N ALA A 150 4.61 -0.87 13.33
CA ALA A 150 5.88 -0.75 14.04
C ALA A 150 6.24 0.74 14.19
N ILE A 151 6.18 1.25 15.43
CA ILE A 151 6.53 2.63 15.77
C ILE A 151 7.46 2.59 16.98
N GLY A 152 8.68 3.07 16.81
CA GLY A 152 9.69 3.07 17.85
C GLY A 152 11.04 3.59 17.36
N TYR A 153 12.04 3.46 18.21
CA TYR A 153 13.43 3.71 17.87
C TYR A 153 14.12 2.38 17.55
N ALA A 154 15.10 2.44 16.66
CA ALA A 154 16.10 1.39 16.46
C ALA A 154 17.23 1.58 17.47
#